data_AF-A0A2S0U5B9-F1
#
_entry.id   AF-A0A2S0U5B9-F1
#
_cell.length_a   1.000
_cell.length_b   1.000
_cell.length_c   1.000
_cell.angle_alpha   90.00
_cell.angle_beta   90.00
_cell.angle_gamma   90.00
#
_symmetry.space_group_name_H-M   'P 1'
#
loop_
_entity.id
_entity.type
_entity.pdbx_description
1 polymer ?
#
loop_
_entity_poly.entity_id
_entity_poly.type
_entity_poly.pdbx_seq_one_letter_code
_entity_poly.pdbx_strand_id
1 'polypeptide(L)'
;MGSHLITDPTDQAQLSLDYLQRCLIRAGKLPNSNQIASFTIQPLEAKNSTVYKISLQYQNAGTGLPNSLILKLCQGPFGSSEVHYYTRDYAGLADAPIPYCYDAVYEHSGYHLLLEDLSSTHQNGWEVQPTLEYGQACARAAAKLHSYYWGTRHKQDPGYASMSSDQIHRYLSYMQQGLAPILQALPESEYEEYRSMIQQVFHDLPKAMLRRQETFPDQGTLVHGDLNPGNILSSKATDKEIYLIDRQPFDWSLTSWLGPSDLSYMMVLWWEPALRRQYETAVLKAYYEQLVQLGVTDYSWELLLLDYKLSAMQCFFVAAQWCIQEQERIEMRWLWFRELERTAEAYRDLNGPALLKN
;
A
#
# COMPACT_ATOMS: atom_id res chain seq x y z
N MET A 1 -1.56 -23.64 24.22
CA MET A 1 -1.05 -22.27 24.41
C MET A 1 -1.41 -21.48 23.16
N GLY A 2 -2.11 -20.36 23.31
CA GLY A 2 -2.55 -19.51 22.19
C GLY A 2 -1.38 -18.84 21.46
N SER A 3 -1.66 -18.17 20.34
CA SER A 3 -0.72 -17.23 19.74
C SER A 3 -0.43 -16.11 20.75
N HIS A 4 0.83 -15.67 20.83
CA HIS A 4 1.29 -14.59 21.68
C HIS A 4 2.17 -13.67 20.84
N LEU A 5 2.29 -12.40 21.23
CA LEU A 5 3.12 -11.44 20.52
C LEU A 5 4.61 -11.80 20.62
N ILE A 6 5.29 -11.83 19.48
CA ILE A 6 6.76 -11.91 19.42
C ILE A 6 7.33 -10.49 19.42
N THR A 7 8.14 -10.15 20.41
CA THR A 7 8.88 -8.88 20.49
C THR A 7 10.38 -9.08 20.40
N ASP A 8 10.87 -10.27 20.77
CA ASP A 8 12.27 -10.66 20.67
C ASP A 8 12.36 -12.07 20.06
N PRO A 9 12.85 -12.22 18.81
CA PRO A 9 12.91 -13.53 18.17
C PRO A 9 14.05 -14.41 18.74
N THR A 10 14.91 -13.88 19.61
CA THR A 10 15.94 -14.65 20.31
C THR A 10 15.43 -15.30 21.61
N ASP A 11 14.26 -14.85 22.11
CA ASP A 11 13.59 -15.46 23.24
C ASP A 11 12.90 -16.76 22.80
N GLN A 12 13.40 -17.89 23.27
CA GLN A 12 12.86 -19.22 22.97
C GLN A 12 11.46 -19.46 23.53
N ALA A 13 11.02 -18.68 24.52
CA ALA A 13 9.63 -18.72 24.97
C ALA A 13 8.68 -18.11 23.92
N GLN A 14 9.18 -17.19 23.09
CA GLN A 14 8.41 -16.49 22.07
C GLN A 14 8.51 -17.16 20.70
N LEU A 15 9.73 -17.48 20.27
CA LEU A 15 10.01 -18.13 18.99
C LEU A 15 10.75 -19.45 19.20
N SER A 16 10.04 -20.56 18.98
CA SER A 16 10.58 -21.91 19.16
C SER A 16 10.26 -22.82 17.97
N LEU A 17 10.92 -23.99 17.93
CA LEU A 17 10.60 -25.04 16.97
C LEU A 17 9.14 -25.47 17.06
N ASP A 18 8.60 -25.67 18.27
CA ASP A 18 7.20 -26.03 18.48
C ASP A 18 6.24 -24.95 17.95
N TYR A 19 6.54 -23.68 18.20
CA TYR A 19 5.73 -22.58 17.69
C TYR A 19 5.69 -22.57 16.15
N LEU A 20 6.86 -22.63 15.49
CA LEU A 20 6.95 -22.65 14.02
C LEU A 20 6.26 -23.88 13.43
N GLN A 21 6.49 -25.05 14.04
CA GLN A 21 5.86 -26.32 13.66
C GLN A 21 4.33 -26.20 13.68
N ARG A 22 3.76 -25.65 14.77
CA ARG A 22 2.31 -25.46 14.91
C ARG A 22 1.76 -24.48 13.88
N CYS A 23 2.45 -23.37 13.62
CA CYS A 23 2.02 -22.39 12.62
C CYS A 23 1.94 -23.02 11.22
N LEU A 24 2.99 -23.75 10.81
CA LEU A 24 3.03 -24.40 9.49
C LEU A 24 2.02 -25.56 9.36
N ILE A 25 1.83 -26.36 10.40
CA ILE A 25 0.80 -27.42 10.42
C ILE A 25 -0.60 -26.79 10.31
N ARG A 26 -0.90 -25.78 11.11
CA ARG A 26 -2.20 -25.09 11.09
C ARG A 26 -2.50 -24.46 9.73
N ALA A 27 -1.47 -23.94 9.07
CA ALA A 27 -1.55 -23.42 7.71
C ALA A 27 -1.65 -24.51 6.61
N GLY A 28 -1.53 -25.80 6.96
CA GLY A 28 -1.50 -26.90 6.00
C GLY A 28 -0.24 -26.93 5.12
N LYS A 29 0.82 -26.20 5.49
CA LYS A 29 2.09 -26.10 4.73
C LYS A 29 3.16 -27.08 5.24
N LEU A 30 2.86 -27.82 6.30
CA LEU A 30 3.71 -28.89 6.83
C LEU A 30 2.82 -30.08 7.24
N PRO A 31 3.02 -31.28 6.68
CA PRO A 31 2.27 -32.45 7.11
C PRO A 31 2.61 -32.83 8.56
N ASN A 32 1.61 -33.33 9.31
CA ASN A 32 1.78 -33.78 10.70
C ASN A 32 2.86 -34.86 10.88
N SER A 33 3.21 -35.57 9.81
CA SER A 33 4.24 -36.62 9.81
C SER A 33 5.67 -36.10 9.66
N ASN A 34 5.87 -34.79 9.42
CA ASN A 34 7.20 -34.19 9.28
C ASN A 34 7.46 -33.17 10.40
N GLN A 35 8.73 -32.94 10.71
CA GLN A 35 9.16 -32.03 11.78
C GLN A 35 10.25 -31.08 11.30
N ILE A 36 10.24 -29.86 11.84
CA ILE A 36 11.36 -28.93 11.76
C ILE A 36 12.45 -29.43 12.70
N ALA A 37 13.64 -29.70 12.15
CA ALA A 37 14.82 -30.14 12.90
C ALA A 37 15.54 -28.96 13.57
N SER A 38 15.68 -27.85 12.87
CA SER A 38 16.33 -26.63 13.34
C SER A 38 15.85 -25.42 12.54
N PHE A 39 16.11 -24.22 13.07
CA PHE A 39 15.97 -22.98 12.31
C PHE A 39 17.08 -22.01 12.66
N THR A 40 17.37 -21.08 11.73
CA THR A 40 18.26 -19.94 11.98
C THR A 40 17.51 -18.64 11.70
N ILE A 41 17.91 -17.58 12.38
CA ILE A 41 17.34 -16.24 12.22
C ILE A 41 18.44 -15.32 11.70
N GLN A 42 18.13 -14.56 10.66
CA GLN A 42 19.01 -13.53 10.11
C GLN A 42 18.24 -12.20 10.05
N PRO A 43 18.73 -11.11 10.67
CA PRO A 43 18.12 -9.80 10.50
C PRO A 43 18.28 -9.33 9.05
N LEU A 44 17.24 -8.68 8.53
CA LEU A 44 17.22 -8.02 7.24
C LEU A 44 17.19 -6.50 7.44
N GLU A 45 17.72 -5.77 6.46
CA GLU A 45 17.57 -4.31 6.45
C GLU A 45 16.11 -3.94 6.19
N ALA A 46 15.56 -3.11 7.07
CA ALA A 46 14.21 -2.58 6.96
C ALA A 46 14.17 -1.17 7.55
N LYS A 47 13.23 -0.34 7.05
CA LYS A 47 12.95 0.98 7.62
C LYS A 47 11.65 0.89 8.43
N ASN A 48 11.60 1.57 9.57
CA ASN A 48 10.40 1.68 10.43
C ASN A 48 9.84 0.36 11.01
N SER A 49 10.54 -0.76 10.84
CA SER A 49 10.22 -2.06 11.42
C SER A 49 11.49 -2.89 11.58
N THR A 50 11.39 -4.00 12.31
CA THR A 50 12.48 -4.98 12.41
C THR A 50 12.06 -6.24 11.67
N VAL A 51 12.84 -6.64 10.66
CA VAL A 51 12.51 -7.79 9.81
C VAL A 51 13.60 -8.85 9.92
N TYR A 52 13.19 -10.11 9.99
CA TYR A 52 14.07 -11.25 10.04
C TYR A 52 13.69 -12.29 8.99
N LYS A 53 14.70 -12.93 8.40
CA LYS A 53 14.54 -14.18 7.65
C LYS A 53 14.76 -15.34 8.60
N ILE A 54 13.80 -16.25 8.65
CA ILE A 54 13.89 -17.52 9.37
C ILE A 54 14.15 -18.61 8.35
N SER A 55 15.31 -19.27 8.39
CA SER A 55 15.60 -20.41 7.51
C SER A 55 15.32 -21.72 8.25
N LEU A 56 14.62 -22.65 7.60
CA LEU A 56 14.13 -23.89 8.20
C LEU A 56 14.91 -25.09 7.69
N GLN A 57 15.22 -26.03 8.58
CA GLN A 57 15.72 -27.35 8.23
C GLN A 57 14.73 -28.40 8.72
N TYR A 58 14.34 -29.33 7.86
CA TYR A 58 13.37 -30.37 8.18
C TYR A 58 14.08 -31.70 8.47
N GLN A 59 13.49 -32.54 9.33
CA GLN A 59 14.00 -33.89 9.59
C GLN A 59 13.96 -34.77 8.34
N ASN A 60 12.88 -34.66 7.56
CA ASN A 60 12.75 -35.34 6.28
C ASN A 60 12.60 -34.30 5.17
N ALA A 61 13.32 -34.50 4.07
CA ALA A 61 13.11 -33.72 2.86
C ALA A 61 11.68 -33.92 2.36
N GLY A 62 11.06 -32.85 1.88
CA GLY A 62 9.72 -32.88 1.32
C GLY A 62 9.60 -31.87 0.19
N THR A 63 8.67 -32.13 -0.73
CA THR A 63 8.36 -31.21 -1.83
C THR A 63 7.35 -30.16 -1.35
N GLY A 64 7.55 -28.91 -1.74
CA GLY A 64 6.62 -27.81 -1.43
C GLY A 64 6.64 -27.30 0.02
N LEU A 65 7.62 -27.72 0.83
CA LEU A 65 7.81 -27.18 2.18
C LEU A 65 8.46 -25.78 2.10
N PRO A 66 8.05 -24.81 2.94
CA PRO A 66 8.70 -23.51 2.98
C PRO A 66 10.13 -23.67 3.53
N ASN A 67 11.13 -23.29 2.75
CA ASN A 67 12.54 -23.33 3.20
C ASN A 67 12.89 -22.15 4.11
N SER A 68 12.11 -21.07 4.01
CA SER A 68 12.27 -19.90 4.85
C SER A 68 10.96 -19.14 5.03
N LEU A 69 10.92 -18.30 6.06
CA LEU A 69 9.81 -17.42 6.44
C LEU A 69 10.34 -16.00 6.69
N ILE A 70 9.46 -15.02 6.62
CA ILE A 70 9.75 -13.64 7.02
C ILE A 70 9.02 -13.33 8.32
N LEU A 71 9.74 -12.86 9.33
CA LEU A 71 9.18 -12.34 10.57
C LEU A 71 9.34 -10.82 10.56
N LYS A 72 8.23 -10.09 10.46
CA LYS A 72 8.20 -8.62 10.64
C LYS A 72 7.71 -8.33 12.05
N LEU A 73 8.47 -7.52 12.78
CA LEU A 73 8.11 -6.99 14.09
C LEU A 73 7.92 -5.49 13.95
N CYS A 74 6.82 -4.98 14.48
CA CYS A 74 6.55 -3.56 14.51
C CYS A 74 6.15 -3.11 15.92
N GLN A 75 6.63 -1.93 16.28
CA GLN A 75 6.31 -1.23 17.52
C GLN A 75 6.00 0.21 17.14
N GLY A 76 5.00 0.82 17.78
CA GLY A 76 4.73 2.24 17.61
C GLY A 76 3.25 2.57 17.42
N PRO A 77 2.93 3.73 16.81
CA PRO A 77 1.55 4.23 16.72
C PRO A 77 0.70 3.48 15.69
N PHE A 78 1.19 2.38 15.14
CA PHE A 78 0.51 1.64 14.09
C PHE A 78 -0.52 0.71 14.72
N GLY A 79 -1.80 0.90 14.38
CA GLY A 79 -2.89 0.05 14.85
C GLY A 79 -2.88 -1.36 14.21
N SER A 80 -3.94 -2.12 14.46
CA SER A 80 -4.06 -3.51 13.97
C SER A 80 -4.31 -3.66 12.45
N SER A 81 -4.22 -2.58 11.67
CA SER A 81 -4.61 -2.59 10.26
C SER A 81 -3.79 -3.54 9.39
N GLU A 82 -2.47 -3.60 9.57
CA GLU A 82 -1.63 -4.54 8.79
C GLU A 82 -1.91 -5.99 9.21
N VAL A 83 -2.14 -6.25 10.49
CA VAL A 83 -2.55 -7.59 10.97
C VAL A 83 -3.89 -8.00 10.33
N HIS A 84 -4.87 -7.11 10.27
CA HIS A 84 -6.15 -7.39 9.61
C HIS A 84 -6.00 -7.64 8.10
N TYR A 85 -5.12 -6.89 7.42
CA TYR A 85 -4.81 -7.07 6.00
C TYR A 85 -4.42 -8.52 5.67
N TYR A 86 -3.58 -9.11 6.52
CA TYR A 86 -3.09 -10.48 6.33
C TYR A 86 -4.01 -11.58 6.89
N THR A 87 -4.78 -11.31 7.94
CA THR A 87 -5.51 -12.36 8.67
C THR A 87 -7.01 -12.39 8.42
N ARG A 88 -7.59 -11.26 8.02
CA ARG A 88 -9.04 -11.08 7.99
C ARG A 88 -9.51 -10.59 6.63
N ASP A 89 -8.92 -9.50 6.16
CA ASP A 89 -9.54 -8.68 5.13
C ASP A 89 -9.74 -9.47 3.83
N TYR A 90 -8.75 -10.26 3.45
CA TYR A 90 -8.78 -11.04 2.20
C TYR A 90 -8.83 -12.55 2.42
N ALA A 91 -9.20 -13.02 3.63
CA ALA A 91 -9.20 -14.44 3.98
C ALA A 91 -10.12 -15.30 3.08
N GLY A 92 -11.14 -14.71 2.46
CA GLY A 92 -12.04 -15.37 1.51
C GLY A 92 -11.72 -15.11 0.03
N LEU A 93 -10.68 -14.36 -0.28
CA LEU A 93 -10.31 -14.01 -1.66
C LEU A 93 -9.35 -15.06 -2.23
N ALA A 94 -9.83 -15.86 -3.18
CA ALA A 94 -9.00 -16.85 -3.86
C ALA A 94 -7.83 -16.19 -4.62
N ASP A 95 -6.63 -16.75 -4.46
CA ASP A 95 -5.36 -16.27 -5.03
C ASP A 95 -5.14 -14.76 -4.82
N ALA A 96 -5.43 -14.25 -3.61
CA ALA A 96 -5.14 -12.87 -3.26
C ALA A 96 -3.66 -12.56 -3.54
N PRO A 97 -3.32 -11.40 -4.14
CA PRO A 97 -1.95 -10.98 -4.39
C PRO A 97 -1.28 -10.48 -3.10
N ILE A 98 -1.34 -11.29 -2.05
CA ILE A 98 -0.84 -11.01 -0.70
C ILE A 98 -0.07 -12.26 -0.25
N PRO A 99 1.17 -12.11 0.27
CA PRO A 99 1.93 -13.27 0.74
C PRO A 99 1.16 -14.03 1.81
N TYR A 100 1.33 -15.35 1.85
CA TYR A 100 0.64 -16.15 2.86
C TYR A 100 1.08 -15.73 4.27
N CYS A 101 0.13 -15.58 5.20
CA CYS A 101 0.40 -15.28 6.60
C CYS A 101 0.18 -16.54 7.46
N TYR A 102 1.25 -16.99 8.12
CA TYR A 102 1.25 -18.17 8.98
C TYR A 102 0.73 -17.88 10.39
N ASP A 103 1.04 -16.69 10.90
CA ASP A 103 0.57 -16.18 12.19
C ASP A 103 0.75 -14.66 12.21
N ALA A 104 -0.14 -13.98 12.92
CA ALA A 104 -0.01 -12.55 13.20
C ALA A 104 -0.75 -12.24 14.50
N VAL A 105 -0.16 -11.37 15.32
CA VAL A 105 -0.72 -10.96 16.60
C VAL A 105 -0.50 -9.46 16.77
N TYR A 106 -1.54 -8.73 17.16
CA TYR A 106 -1.47 -7.34 17.57
C TYR A 106 -1.84 -7.23 19.05
N GLU A 107 -0.91 -6.79 19.89
CA GLU A 107 -1.11 -6.58 21.32
C GLU A 107 -0.23 -5.41 21.82
N HIS A 108 -0.69 -4.68 22.84
CA HIS A 108 0.09 -3.63 23.51
C HIS A 108 0.74 -2.59 22.56
N SER A 109 0.05 -2.23 21.47
CA SER A 109 0.55 -1.29 20.44
C SER A 109 1.79 -1.77 19.68
N GLY A 110 1.99 -3.09 19.62
CA GLY A 110 2.94 -3.74 18.75
C GLY A 110 2.30 -4.94 18.03
N TYR A 111 2.95 -5.41 16.98
CA TYR A 111 2.55 -6.64 16.32
C TYR A 111 3.73 -7.40 15.74
N HIS A 112 3.51 -8.70 15.52
CA HIS A 112 4.34 -9.49 14.61
C HIS A 112 3.50 -10.02 13.45
N LEU A 113 4.18 -10.22 12.32
CA LEU A 113 3.69 -10.97 11.18
C LEU A 113 4.69 -12.07 10.84
N LEU A 114 4.24 -13.31 10.78
CA LEU A 114 4.99 -14.43 10.25
C LEU A 114 4.48 -14.74 8.84
N LEU A 115 5.25 -14.35 7.83
CA LEU A 115 4.86 -14.33 6.42
C LEU A 115 5.66 -15.33 5.59
N GLU A 116 5.10 -15.67 4.43
CA GLU A 116 5.79 -16.36 3.34
C GLU A 116 7.02 -15.58 2.87
N ASP A 117 8.13 -16.30 2.69
CA ASP A 117 9.33 -15.76 2.07
C ASP A 117 9.29 -15.95 0.56
N LEU A 118 9.02 -14.86 -0.16
CA LEU A 118 8.99 -14.83 -1.62
C LEU A 118 10.35 -14.45 -2.25
N SER A 119 11.42 -14.26 -1.46
CA SER A 119 12.71 -13.73 -1.96
C SER A 119 13.39 -14.60 -3.02
N SER A 120 13.07 -15.88 -3.11
CA SER A 120 13.60 -16.78 -4.15
C SER A 120 12.94 -16.55 -5.51
N THR A 121 11.67 -16.16 -5.54
CA THR A 121 10.84 -16.03 -6.75
C THR A 121 10.51 -14.60 -7.12
N HIS A 122 10.55 -13.67 -6.15
CA HIS A 122 10.20 -12.27 -6.32
C HIS A 122 11.32 -11.35 -5.83
N GLN A 123 11.30 -10.11 -6.32
CA GLN A 123 12.18 -9.02 -5.91
C GLN A 123 11.37 -7.77 -5.56
N ASN A 124 11.98 -6.89 -4.78
CA ASN A 124 11.36 -5.62 -4.40
C ASN A 124 11.30 -4.67 -5.61
N GLY A 125 10.22 -3.91 -5.73
CA GLY A 125 9.97 -2.99 -6.84
C GLY A 125 10.98 -1.83 -6.95
N TRP A 126 11.76 -1.52 -5.91
CA TRP A 126 12.84 -0.51 -6.00
C TRP A 126 13.83 -0.76 -7.14
N GLU A 127 14.06 -2.03 -7.47
CA GLU A 127 15.03 -2.46 -8.50
C GLU A 127 14.37 -2.70 -9.87
N VAL A 128 13.04 -2.55 -9.96
CA VAL A 128 12.26 -2.83 -11.17
C VAL A 128 12.07 -1.54 -11.96
N GLN A 129 12.57 -1.52 -13.19
CA GLN A 129 12.22 -0.43 -14.12
C GLN A 129 10.77 -0.60 -14.59
N PRO A 130 9.92 0.44 -14.50
CA PRO A 130 8.53 0.32 -14.93
C PRO A 130 8.40 -0.01 -16.43
N THR A 131 7.80 -1.16 -16.73
CA THR A 131 7.32 -1.56 -18.06
C THR A 131 5.79 -1.46 -18.12
N LEU A 132 5.22 -1.53 -19.33
CA LEU A 132 3.77 -1.59 -19.48
C LEU A 132 3.19 -2.82 -18.79
N GLU A 133 3.83 -3.98 -18.99
CA GLU A 133 3.43 -5.27 -18.44
C GLU A 133 3.42 -5.24 -16.91
N TYR A 134 4.49 -4.70 -16.30
CA TYR A 134 4.59 -4.47 -14.86
C TYR A 134 3.44 -3.59 -14.36
N GLY A 135 3.22 -2.43 -15.00
CA GLY A 135 2.14 -1.52 -14.64
C GLY A 135 0.76 -2.18 -14.69
N GLN A 136 0.49 -2.93 -15.75
CA GLN A 136 -0.76 -3.67 -15.89
C GLN A 136 -0.91 -4.80 -14.85
N ALA A 137 0.19 -5.45 -14.45
CA ALA A 137 0.14 -6.47 -13.40
C ALA A 137 -0.15 -5.87 -12.02
N CYS A 138 0.49 -4.74 -11.68
CA CYS A 138 0.15 -3.97 -10.48
C CYS A 138 -1.32 -3.53 -10.49
N ALA A 139 -1.80 -3.02 -11.63
CA ALA A 139 -3.20 -2.65 -11.80
C ALA A 139 -4.16 -3.84 -11.58
N ARG A 140 -3.87 -5.01 -12.16
CA ARG A 140 -4.72 -6.20 -11.95
C ARG A 140 -4.68 -6.70 -10.50
N ALA A 141 -3.52 -6.68 -9.85
CA ALA A 141 -3.38 -7.04 -8.45
C ALA A 141 -4.20 -6.10 -7.54
N ALA A 142 -4.06 -4.79 -7.72
CA ALA A 142 -4.85 -3.79 -7.00
C ALA A 142 -6.35 -3.94 -7.27
N ALA A 143 -6.76 -4.13 -8.54
CA ALA A 143 -8.17 -4.37 -8.90
C ALA A 143 -8.73 -5.61 -8.20
N LYS A 144 -7.92 -6.66 -8.04
CA LYS A 144 -8.36 -7.89 -7.36
C LYS A 144 -8.69 -7.64 -5.89
N LEU A 145 -7.82 -6.93 -5.16
CA LEU A 145 -8.10 -6.52 -3.78
C LEU A 145 -9.29 -5.55 -3.72
N HIS A 146 -9.30 -4.55 -4.60
CA HIS A 146 -10.33 -3.51 -4.60
C HIS A 146 -11.72 -4.05 -4.91
N SER A 147 -11.84 -4.98 -5.87
CA SER A 147 -13.12 -5.60 -6.20
C SER A 147 -13.73 -6.36 -5.02
N TYR A 148 -12.88 -6.98 -4.17
CA TYR A 148 -13.35 -7.74 -3.01
C TYR A 148 -14.00 -6.85 -1.95
N TYR A 149 -13.55 -5.59 -1.81
CA TYR A 149 -14.09 -4.61 -0.86
C TYR A 149 -14.97 -3.53 -1.49
N TRP A 150 -15.27 -3.68 -2.78
CA TRP A 150 -15.97 -2.66 -3.55
C TRP A 150 -17.36 -2.34 -2.97
N GLY A 151 -17.71 -1.06 -3.02
CA GLY A 151 -18.99 -0.53 -2.59
C GLY A 151 -19.33 -0.86 -1.15
N THR A 152 -20.53 -1.30 -0.83
CA THR A 152 -20.98 -1.41 0.56
C THR A 152 -20.35 -2.55 1.35
N ARG A 153 -19.50 -3.40 0.73
CA ARG A 153 -18.91 -4.57 1.40
C ARG A 153 -17.98 -4.19 2.54
N HIS A 154 -17.18 -3.13 2.39
CA HIS A 154 -16.34 -2.62 3.49
C HIS A 154 -17.14 -2.08 4.68
N LYS A 155 -18.44 -1.77 4.52
CA LYS A 155 -19.30 -1.27 5.60
C LYS A 155 -19.72 -2.37 6.58
N GLN A 156 -19.50 -3.64 6.24
CA GLN A 156 -19.89 -4.80 7.06
C GLN A 156 -18.77 -5.28 7.99
N ASP A 157 -17.52 -4.85 7.78
CA ASP A 157 -16.37 -5.27 8.57
C ASP A 157 -16.04 -4.25 9.68
N PRO A 158 -16.05 -4.65 10.96
CA PRO A 158 -15.71 -3.77 12.06
C PRO A 158 -14.23 -3.35 11.99
N GLY A 159 -13.96 -2.05 12.16
CA GLY A 159 -12.58 -1.53 12.29
C GLY A 159 -12.06 -0.71 11.11
N TYR A 160 -12.80 -0.60 10.00
CA TYR A 160 -12.51 0.40 8.97
C TYR A 160 -13.62 1.45 8.92
N ALA A 161 -13.24 2.72 8.85
CA ALA A 161 -14.18 3.79 8.57
C ALA A 161 -14.76 3.58 7.16
N SER A 162 -16.06 3.82 7.01
CA SER A 162 -16.66 3.97 5.67
C SER A 162 -16.03 5.17 4.97
N MET A 163 -16.09 5.19 3.64
CA MET A 163 -15.75 6.39 2.85
C MET A 163 -16.71 7.52 3.23
N SER A 164 -16.32 8.34 4.20
CA SER A 164 -17.16 9.36 4.84
C SER A 164 -16.50 10.73 4.83
N SER A 165 -17.33 11.77 4.96
CA SER A 165 -16.87 13.15 5.14
C SER A 165 -15.92 13.30 6.32
N ASP A 166 -16.15 12.58 7.43
CA ASP A 166 -15.32 12.67 8.63
C ASP A 166 -13.91 12.13 8.40
N GLN A 167 -13.79 11.01 7.68
CA GLN A 167 -12.49 10.47 7.30
C GLN A 167 -11.75 11.43 6.35
N ILE A 168 -12.47 12.03 5.38
CA ILE A 168 -11.89 13.04 4.48
C ILE A 168 -11.43 14.27 5.26
N HIS A 169 -12.27 14.82 6.16
CA HIS A 169 -11.91 15.98 6.96
C HIS A 169 -10.69 15.72 7.85
N ARG A 170 -10.62 14.54 8.49
CA ARG A 170 -9.45 14.13 9.28
C ARG A 170 -8.17 14.08 8.42
N TYR A 171 -8.25 13.45 7.24
CA TYR A 171 -7.15 13.40 6.30
C TYR A 171 -6.71 14.80 5.86
N LEU A 172 -7.64 15.63 5.39
CA LEU A 172 -7.36 16.99 4.92
C LEU A 172 -6.80 17.89 6.03
N SER A 173 -7.32 17.77 7.26
CA SER A 173 -6.81 18.53 8.41
C SER A 173 -5.36 18.17 8.75
N TYR A 174 -4.94 16.93 8.51
CA TYR A 174 -3.55 16.54 8.66
C TYR A 174 -2.68 17.13 7.53
N MET A 175 -3.11 16.95 6.28
CA MET A 175 -2.39 17.45 5.10
C MET A 175 -2.21 18.97 5.10
N GLN A 176 -3.22 19.72 5.58
CA GLN A 176 -3.19 21.18 5.65
C GLN A 176 -2.00 21.73 6.45
N GLN A 177 -1.50 20.97 7.44
CA GLN A 177 -0.35 21.37 8.25
C GLN A 177 0.94 21.47 7.42
N GLY A 178 1.02 20.73 6.31
CA GLY A 178 2.17 20.73 5.40
C GLY A 178 2.23 21.91 4.45
N LEU A 179 1.13 22.66 4.26
CA LEU A 179 1.04 23.73 3.25
C LEU A 179 2.01 24.88 3.51
N ALA A 180 2.01 25.45 4.71
CA ALA A 180 2.92 26.57 5.00
C ALA A 180 4.40 26.12 4.98
N PRO A 181 4.77 24.97 5.57
CA PRO A 181 6.13 24.44 5.49
C PRO A 181 6.64 24.16 4.07
N ILE A 182 5.85 23.53 3.19
CA ILE A 182 6.29 23.25 1.82
C ILE A 182 6.51 24.55 1.03
N LEU A 183 5.63 25.54 1.22
CA LEU A 183 5.82 26.86 0.61
C LEU A 183 7.08 27.53 1.17
N GLN A 184 7.37 27.45 2.47
CA GLN A 184 8.63 28.01 3.01
C GLN A 184 9.87 27.32 2.42
N ALA A 185 9.79 26.02 2.14
CA ALA A 185 10.88 25.25 1.53
C ALA A 185 11.08 25.52 0.02
N LEU A 186 10.18 26.28 -0.61
CA LEU A 186 10.17 26.60 -2.04
C LEU A 186 10.15 28.12 -2.22
N PRO A 187 11.31 28.81 -2.21
CA PRO A 187 11.36 30.26 -2.32
C PRO A 187 10.69 30.77 -3.60
N GLU A 188 9.90 31.85 -3.47
CA GLU A 188 9.05 32.40 -4.54
C GLU A 188 9.84 32.77 -5.80
N SER A 189 11.05 33.31 -5.64
CA SER A 189 11.94 33.70 -6.73
C SER A 189 12.33 32.55 -7.67
N GLU A 190 12.23 31.31 -7.22
CA GLU A 190 12.66 30.12 -7.95
C GLU A 190 11.49 29.17 -8.31
N TYR A 191 10.45 29.11 -7.47
CA TYR A 191 9.42 28.06 -7.55
C TYR A 191 7.99 28.61 -7.64
N GLU A 192 7.81 29.83 -8.17
CA GLU A 192 6.49 30.49 -8.27
C GLU A 192 5.40 29.59 -8.88
N GLU A 193 5.72 28.87 -9.96
CA GLU A 193 4.76 27.98 -10.62
C GLU A 193 4.32 26.84 -9.69
N TYR A 194 5.26 26.17 -9.02
CA TYR A 194 4.96 25.09 -8.07
C TYR A 194 4.13 25.61 -6.89
N ARG A 195 4.47 26.78 -6.34
CA ARG A 195 3.71 27.41 -5.25
C ARG A 195 2.27 27.69 -5.67
N SER A 196 2.08 28.27 -6.85
CA SER A 196 0.76 28.54 -7.43
C SER A 196 -0.06 27.24 -7.58
N MET A 197 0.53 26.16 -8.10
CA MET A 197 -0.14 24.86 -8.21
C MET A 197 -0.52 24.29 -6.84
N ILE A 198 0.41 24.26 -5.88
CA ILE A 198 0.17 23.78 -4.52
C ILE A 198 -0.99 24.58 -3.89
N GLN A 199 -0.92 25.91 -3.95
CA GLN A 199 -1.97 26.76 -3.37
C GLN A 199 -3.34 26.50 -4.00
N GLN A 200 -3.40 26.35 -5.33
CA GLN A 200 -4.65 26.03 -6.01
C GLN A 200 -5.20 24.66 -5.60
N VAL A 201 -4.35 23.62 -5.57
CA VAL A 201 -4.74 22.27 -5.15
C VAL A 201 -5.25 22.26 -3.71
N PHE A 202 -4.53 22.89 -2.78
CA PHE A 202 -4.96 22.98 -1.38
C PHE A 202 -6.26 23.79 -1.20
N HIS A 203 -6.56 24.73 -2.09
CA HIS A 203 -7.80 25.49 -2.05
C HIS A 203 -9.01 24.71 -2.59
N ASP A 204 -8.85 24.05 -3.73
CA ASP A 204 -9.98 23.51 -4.50
C ASP A 204 -10.20 21.99 -4.30
N LEU A 205 -9.12 21.20 -4.17
CA LEU A 205 -9.21 19.74 -4.07
C LEU A 205 -10.05 19.26 -2.88
N PRO A 206 -9.99 19.88 -1.67
CA PRO A 206 -10.86 19.52 -0.56
C PRO A 206 -12.36 19.46 -0.93
N LYS A 207 -12.84 20.47 -1.67
CA LYS A 207 -14.24 20.56 -2.09
C LYS A 207 -14.57 19.49 -3.13
N ALA A 208 -13.66 19.26 -4.08
CA ALA A 208 -13.84 18.23 -5.10
C ALA A 208 -13.89 16.82 -4.49
N MET A 209 -13.05 16.51 -3.50
CA MET A 209 -13.06 15.23 -2.77
C MET A 209 -14.38 15.01 -2.03
N LEU A 210 -14.86 16.02 -1.28
CA LEU A 210 -16.12 15.94 -0.56
C LEU A 210 -17.31 15.76 -1.51
N ARG A 211 -17.37 16.55 -2.59
CA ARG A 211 -18.42 16.43 -3.62
C ARG A 211 -18.40 15.04 -4.26
N ARG A 212 -17.21 14.51 -4.59
CA ARG A 212 -17.07 13.17 -5.17
C ARG A 212 -17.58 12.09 -4.22
N GLN A 213 -17.28 12.20 -2.93
CA GLN A 213 -17.77 11.26 -1.91
C GLN A 213 -19.29 11.38 -1.73
N GLU A 214 -19.85 12.58 -1.70
CA GLU A 214 -21.30 12.81 -1.58
C GLU A 214 -22.07 12.28 -2.79
N THR A 215 -21.51 12.44 -3.99
CA THR A 215 -22.19 12.06 -5.25
C THR A 215 -22.19 10.55 -5.47
N PHE A 216 -21.09 9.86 -5.17
CA PHE A 216 -21.01 8.39 -5.28
C PHE A 216 -20.40 7.75 -4.01
N PRO A 217 -21.16 7.73 -2.90
CA PRO A 217 -20.68 7.28 -1.59
C PRO A 217 -20.44 5.76 -1.51
N ASP A 218 -21.00 5.02 -2.45
CA ASP A 218 -20.87 3.56 -2.56
C ASP A 218 -19.89 3.13 -3.66
N GLN A 219 -19.09 4.05 -4.21
CA GLN A 219 -18.11 3.74 -5.26
C GLN A 219 -16.69 4.01 -4.76
N GLY A 220 -16.35 3.26 -3.72
CA GLY A 220 -15.04 3.22 -3.07
C GLY A 220 -14.71 1.80 -2.63
N THR A 221 -13.49 1.63 -2.13
CA THR A 221 -12.93 0.36 -1.70
C THR A 221 -11.98 0.58 -0.52
N LEU A 222 -11.60 -0.51 0.15
CA LEU A 222 -10.40 -0.52 0.98
C LEU A 222 -9.17 -0.31 0.07
N VAL A 223 -8.45 0.80 0.26
CA VAL A 223 -7.23 1.14 -0.50
C VAL A 223 -5.98 0.72 0.26
N HIS A 224 -4.88 0.45 -0.45
CA HIS A 224 -3.57 0.26 0.15
C HIS A 224 -3.08 1.55 0.81
N GLY A 225 -3.15 2.67 0.07
CA GLY A 225 -2.80 4.01 0.54
C GLY A 225 -1.31 4.37 0.49
N ASP A 226 -0.45 3.42 0.12
CA ASP A 226 1.00 3.59 0.05
C ASP A 226 1.62 2.57 -0.94
N LEU A 227 1.17 2.59 -2.19
CA LEU A 227 1.64 1.66 -3.22
C LEU A 227 2.96 2.11 -3.85
N ASN A 228 3.97 2.36 -3.00
CA ASN A 228 5.33 2.68 -3.43
C ASN A 228 6.09 1.42 -3.91
N PRO A 229 7.21 1.55 -4.64
CA PRO A 229 7.97 0.41 -5.16
C PRO A 229 8.42 -0.58 -4.08
N GLY A 230 8.69 -0.09 -2.86
CA GLY A 230 9.03 -0.91 -1.70
C GLY A 230 7.94 -1.88 -1.27
N ASN A 231 6.68 -1.56 -1.57
CA ASN A 231 5.49 -2.32 -1.15
C ASN A 231 4.95 -3.23 -2.26
N ILE A 232 5.68 -3.35 -3.37
CA ILE A 232 5.34 -4.18 -4.52
C ILE A 232 6.45 -5.22 -4.72
N LEU A 233 6.12 -6.51 -4.58
CA LEU A 233 7.02 -7.60 -4.94
C LEU A 233 6.68 -8.12 -6.32
N SER A 234 7.67 -8.09 -7.21
CA SER A 234 7.53 -8.49 -8.62
C SER A 234 8.22 -9.82 -8.87
N SER A 235 7.61 -10.70 -9.65
CA SER A 235 8.23 -11.99 -9.99
C SER A 235 9.51 -11.78 -10.81
N LYS A 236 10.55 -12.55 -10.46
CA LYS A 236 11.84 -12.57 -11.15
C LYS A 236 11.77 -13.29 -12.50
N ALA A 237 10.73 -14.11 -12.70
CA ALA A 237 10.55 -14.92 -13.89
C ALA A 237 9.58 -14.28 -14.89
N THR A 238 8.58 -13.52 -14.40
CA THR A 238 7.55 -12.91 -15.25
C THR A 238 7.10 -11.57 -14.67
N ASP A 239 6.69 -10.62 -15.51
CA ASP A 239 6.09 -9.36 -15.05
C ASP A 239 4.62 -9.49 -14.64
N LYS A 240 4.09 -10.72 -14.48
CA LYS A 240 2.65 -10.96 -14.32
C LYS A 240 2.22 -11.22 -12.88
N GLU A 241 3.13 -11.69 -12.04
CA GLU A 241 2.85 -12.04 -10.65
C GLU A 241 3.37 -10.93 -9.75
N ILE A 242 2.43 -10.33 -9.03
CA ILE A 242 2.65 -9.20 -8.13
C ILE A 242 2.05 -9.53 -6.77
N TYR A 243 2.80 -9.23 -5.72
CA TYR A 243 2.31 -9.23 -4.35
C TYR A 243 2.38 -7.82 -3.77
N LEU A 244 1.31 -7.41 -3.09
CA LEU A 244 1.19 -6.12 -2.43
C LEU A 244 1.33 -6.33 -0.91
N ILE A 245 2.32 -5.69 -0.32
CA ILE A 245 2.71 -5.87 1.08
C ILE A 245 2.71 -4.54 1.82
N ASP A 246 2.77 -4.61 3.15
CA ASP A 246 3.01 -3.44 4.01
C ASP A 246 1.87 -2.40 3.99
N ARG A 247 0.64 -2.88 4.13
CA ARG A 247 -0.53 -2.01 4.28
C ARG A 247 -0.64 -1.48 5.72
N GLN A 248 0.11 -0.41 5.99
CA GLN A 248 0.28 0.15 7.33
C GLN A 248 -0.18 1.63 7.40
N PRO A 249 -1.50 1.91 7.30
CA PRO A 249 -2.02 3.27 7.33
C PRO A 249 -1.82 3.94 8.69
N PHE A 250 -1.65 5.26 8.68
CA PHE A 250 -1.72 6.09 9.88
C PHE A 250 -3.17 6.39 10.26
N ASP A 251 -3.41 6.80 11.51
CA ASP A 251 -4.76 7.15 11.99
C ASP A 251 -5.44 8.26 11.19
N TRP A 252 -4.66 9.12 10.54
CA TRP A 252 -5.17 10.18 9.67
C TRP A 252 -5.38 9.74 8.21
N SER A 253 -4.90 8.56 7.81
CA SER A 253 -4.97 8.09 6.42
C SER A 253 -6.41 7.79 5.99
N LEU A 254 -6.62 7.87 4.67
CA LEU A 254 -7.81 7.32 4.02
C LEU A 254 -7.60 5.81 3.89
N THR A 255 -8.43 5.02 4.57
CA THR A 255 -8.43 3.56 4.47
C THR A 255 -9.47 3.08 3.48
N SER A 256 -10.60 3.78 3.39
CA SER A 256 -11.66 3.54 2.41
C SER A 256 -11.73 4.74 1.47
N TRP A 257 -11.39 4.55 0.20
CA TRP A 257 -11.32 5.63 -0.78
C TRP A 257 -11.49 5.14 -2.22
N LEU A 258 -11.16 5.99 -3.19
CA LEU A 258 -11.21 5.72 -4.61
C LEU A 258 -10.09 4.73 -4.97
N GLY A 259 -10.44 3.57 -5.54
CA GLY A 259 -9.45 2.57 -5.95
C GLY A 259 -8.33 3.09 -6.87
N PRO A 260 -8.57 4.03 -7.80
CA PRO A 260 -7.52 4.66 -8.60
C PRO A 260 -6.45 5.42 -7.78
N SER A 261 -6.68 5.72 -6.49
CA SER A 261 -5.68 6.42 -5.68
C SER A 261 -4.38 5.65 -5.53
N ASP A 262 -4.43 4.33 -5.42
CA ASP A 262 -3.21 3.50 -5.36
C ASP A 262 -2.44 3.51 -6.68
N LEU A 263 -3.14 3.60 -7.82
CA LEU A 263 -2.52 3.70 -9.13
C LEU A 263 -1.91 5.08 -9.38
N SER A 264 -2.58 6.15 -8.93
CA SER A 264 -2.01 7.50 -8.95
C SER A 264 -0.79 7.56 -8.06
N TYR A 265 -0.85 7.01 -6.84
CA TYR A 265 0.29 6.95 -5.93
C TYR A 265 1.49 6.27 -6.60
N MET A 266 1.29 5.09 -7.16
CA MET A 266 2.35 4.34 -7.86
C MET A 266 2.91 5.09 -9.07
N MET A 267 2.06 5.54 -10.00
CA MET A 267 2.54 6.10 -11.28
C MET A 267 2.96 7.56 -11.19
N VAL A 268 2.24 8.40 -10.44
CA VAL A 268 2.51 9.85 -10.39
C VAL A 268 3.72 10.15 -9.50
N LEU A 269 3.87 9.47 -8.36
CA LEU A 269 4.98 9.75 -7.44
C LEU A 269 6.28 9.07 -7.85
N TRP A 270 6.19 7.87 -8.45
CA TRP A 270 7.38 7.01 -8.63
C TRP A 270 7.87 6.84 -10.06
N TRP A 271 7.02 7.03 -11.08
CA TRP A 271 7.45 6.85 -12.46
C TRP A 271 7.96 8.15 -13.06
N GLU A 272 8.91 8.03 -14.00
CA GLU A 272 9.32 9.17 -14.80
C GLU A 272 8.13 9.69 -15.64
N PRO A 273 7.95 11.02 -15.78
CA PRO A 273 6.78 11.58 -16.46
C PRO A 273 6.58 11.06 -17.88
N ALA A 274 7.67 10.81 -18.61
CA ALA A 274 7.62 10.23 -19.95
C ALA A 274 7.04 8.80 -19.95
N LEU A 275 7.44 7.95 -18.99
CA LEU A 275 6.91 6.59 -18.85
C LEU A 275 5.44 6.62 -18.43
N ARG A 276 5.07 7.48 -17.48
CA ARG A 276 3.66 7.65 -17.09
C ARG A 276 2.80 8.02 -18.30
N ARG A 277 3.16 9.05 -19.06
CA ARG A 277 2.44 9.47 -20.28
C ARG A 277 2.28 8.34 -21.30
N GLN A 278 3.31 7.51 -21.43
CA GLN A 278 3.31 6.40 -22.38
C GLN A 278 2.36 5.27 -21.95
N TYR A 279 2.25 4.97 -20.65
CA TYR A 279 1.60 3.75 -20.17
C TYR A 279 0.31 3.95 -19.37
N GLU A 280 0.08 5.14 -18.78
CA GLU A 280 -0.98 5.33 -17.77
C GLU A 280 -2.37 4.92 -18.27
N THR A 281 -2.73 5.26 -19.51
CA THR A 281 -4.07 4.94 -20.05
C THR A 281 -4.25 3.43 -20.19
N ALA A 282 -3.22 2.71 -20.63
CA ALA A 282 -3.27 1.26 -20.79
C ALA A 282 -3.26 0.53 -19.44
N VAL A 283 -2.55 1.07 -18.44
CA VAL A 283 -2.55 0.58 -17.06
C VAL A 283 -3.94 0.76 -16.43
N LEU A 284 -4.53 1.95 -16.56
CA LEU A 284 -5.88 2.26 -16.07
C LEU A 284 -6.94 1.38 -16.73
N LYS A 285 -6.80 1.12 -18.03
CA LYS A 285 -7.70 0.22 -18.75
C LYS A 285 -7.62 -1.22 -18.22
N ALA A 286 -6.42 -1.73 -17.95
CA ALA A 286 -6.25 -3.05 -17.34
C ALA A 286 -6.87 -3.13 -15.93
N TYR A 287 -6.77 -2.07 -15.13
CA TYR A 287 -7.46 -1.97 -13.84
C TYR A 287 -8.99 -2.03 -14.01
N TYR A 288 -9.54 -1.21 -14.91
CA TYR A 288 -10.97 -1.16 -15.20
C TYR A 288 -11.53 -2.52 -15.64
N GLU A 289 -10.90 -3.12 -16.66
CA GLU A 289 -11.32 -4.41 -17.20
C GLU A 289 -11.28 -5.51 -16.14
N GLN A 290 -10.28 -5.49 -15.26
CA GLN A 290 -10.17 -6.44 -14.15
C GLN A 290 -11.27 -6.24 -13.10
N LEU A 291 -11.61 -4.99 -12.75
CA LEU A 291 -12.74 -4.70 -11.84
C LEU A 291 -14.06 -5.24 -12.41
N VAL A 292 -14.33 -4.96 -13.69
CA VAL A 292 -15.55 -5.41 -14.36
C VAL A 292 -15.60 -6.94 -14.43
N GLN A 293 -14.49 -7.58 -14.77
CA GLN A 293 -14.39 -9.05 -14.80
C GLN A 293 -14.66 -9.68 -13.42
N LEU A 294 -14.31 -8.98 -12.33
CA LEU A 294 -14.52 -9.41 -10.96
C LEU A 294 -15.90 -8.99 -10.38
N GLY A 295 -16.78 -8.43 -11.21
CA GLY A 295 -18.19 -8.19 -10.87
C GLY A 295 -18.53 -6.76 -10.46
N VAL A 296 -17.60 -5.81 -10.56
CA VAL A 296 -17.93 -4.39 -10.37
C VAL A 296 -18.68 -3.88 -11.60
N THR A 297 -19.94 -3.47 -11.42
CA THR A 297 -20.85 -3.13 -12.52
C THR A 297 -21.38 -1.69 -12.47
N ASP A 298 -21.22 -1.03 -11.33
CA ASP A 298 -21.72 0.33 -11.07
C ASP A 298 -20.64 1.42 -11.28
N TYR A 299 -19.49 1.05 -11.84
CA TYR A 299 -18.35 1.94 -12.07
C TYR A 299 -18.07 2.09 -13.57
N SER A 300 -18.18 3.32 -14.08
CA SER A 300 -17.93 3.61 -15.50
C SER A 300 -16.45 3.93 -15.75
N TRP A 301 -16.02 3.75 -17.00
CA TRP A 301 -14.68 4.14 -17.43
C TRP A 301 -14.45 5.65 -17.26
N GLU A 302 -15.46 6.47 -17.55
CA GLU A 302 -15.40 7.92 -17.43
C GLU A 302 -15.20 8.35 -15.97
N LEU A 303 -15.89 7.68 -15.03
CA LEU A 303 -15.74 7.96 -13.61
C LEU A 303 -14.38 7.49 -13.08
N LEU A 304 -13.87 6.36 -13.55
CA LEU A 304 -12.50 5.93 -13.24
C LEU A 304 -11.47 6.98 -13.67
N LEU A 305 -11.60 7.53 -14.88
CA LEU A 305 -10.71 8.58 -15.34
C LEU A 305 -10.83 9.84 -14.49
N LEU A 306 -12.04 10.20 -14.06
CA LEU A 306 -12.25 11.34 -13.15
C LEU A 306 -11.57 11.11 -11.79
N ASP A 307 -11.77 9.91 -11.22
CA ASP A 307 -11.21 9.52 -9.93
C ASP A 307 -9.68 9.45 -9.97
N TYR A 308 -9.11 8.90 -11.05
CA TYR A 308 -7.67 8.90 -11.26
C TYR A 308 -7.09 10.31 -11.29
N LYS A 309 -7.74 11.24 -12.00
CA LYS A 309 -7.31 12.64 -12.06
C LYS A 309 -7.40 13.31 -10.69
N LEU A 310 -8.49 13.09 -9.95
CA LEU A 310 -8.66 13.61 -8.60
C LEU A 310 -7.56 13.09 -7.67
N SER A 311 -7.26 11.80 -7.73
CA SER A 311 -6.19 11.16 -6.99
C SER A 311 -4.78 11.59 -7.43
N ALA A 312 -4.58 11.93 -8.71
CA ALA A 312 -3.32 12.50 -9.16
C ALA A 312 -3.10 13.91 -8.57
N MET A 313 -4.16 14.71 -8.36
CA MET A 313 -4.03 16.00 -7.65
C MET A 313 -3.73 15.77 -6.17
N GLN A 314 -4.30 14.71 -5.58
CA GLN A 314 -4.04 14.32 -4.19
C GLN A 314 -2.56 14.03 -3.91
N CYS A 315 -1.76 13.65 -4.92
CA CYS A 315 -0.33 13.44 -4.79
C CYS A 315 0.45 14.69 -4.31
N PHE A 316 -0.06 15.91 -4.52
CA PHE A 316 0.55 17.12 -3.93
C PHE A 316 0.52 17.10 -2.40
N PHE A 317 -0.50 16.47 -1.80
CA PHE A 317 -0.59 16.33 -0.36
C PHE A 317 0.51 15.43 0.21
N VAL A 318 1.03 14.47 -0.56
CA VAL A 318 2.14 13.61 -0.13
C VAL A 318 3.43 14.42 0.03
N ALA A 319 3.78 15.23 -0.98
CA ALA A 319 4.94 16.12 -0.89
C ALA A 319 4.82 17.12 0.28
N ALA A 320 3.61 17.64 0.52
CA ALA A 320 3.35 18.52 1.65
C ALA A 320 3.39 17.81 3.01
N GLN A 321 2.97 16.54 3.07
CA GLN A 321 3.01 15.73 4.28
C GLN A 321 4.44 15.54 4.78
N TRP A 322 5.39 15.23 3.88
CA TRP A 322 6.83 15.18 4.20
C TRP A 322 7.35 16.49 4.82
N CYS A 323 6.70 17.62 4.52
CA CYS A 323 7.12 18.92 5.01
C CYS A 323 6.59 19.27 6.41
N ILE A 324 5.66 18.48 6.97
CA ILE A 324 5.07 18.75 8.30
C ILE A 324 6.15 18.72 9.38
N GLN A 325 6.94 17.65 9.43
CA GLN A 325 8.06 17.53 10.36
C GLN A 325 9.29 18.20 9.77
N GLU A 326 9.95 19.07 10.54
CA GLU A 326 11.14 19.78 10.06
C GLU A 326 12.28 18.83 9.65
N GLN A 327 12.51 17.79 10.45
CA GLN A 327 13.54 16.81 10.17
C GLN A 327 13.29 16.10 8.83
N GLU A 328 12.08 15.57 8.62
CA GLU A 328 11.69 14.92 7.36
C GLU A 328 11.76 15.89 6.18
N ARG A 329 11.29 17.13 6.36
CA ARG A 329 11.34 18.19 5.34
C ARG A 329 12.77 18.42 4.82
N ILE A 330 13.75 18.37 5.71
CA ILE A 330 15.16 18.59 5.37
C ILE A 330 15.79 17.31 4.82
N GLU A 331 15.70 16.19 5.55
CA GLU A 331 16.39 14.94 5.24
C GLU A 331 15.82 14.24 4.00
N MET A 332 14.50 14.35 3.79
CA MET A 332 13.80 13.72 2.66
C MET A 332 13.54 14.68 1.50
N ARG A 333 14.20 15.86 1.47
CA ARG A 333 14.05 16.83 0.37
C ARG A 333 14.29 16.23 -1.00
N TRP A 334 15.29 15.37 -1.12
CA TRP A 334 15.59 14.69 -2.38
C TRP A 334 14.42 13.84 -2.90
N LEU A 335 13.58 13.32 -2.01
CA LEU A 335 12.43 12.47 -2.35
C LEU A 335 11.18 13.32 -2.60
N TRP A 336 10.74 14.10 -1.61
CA TRP A 336 9.47 14.83 -1.73
C TRP A 336 9.52 15.88 -2.84
N PHE A 337 10.69 16.44 -3.13
CA PHE A 337 10.84 17.38 -4.24
C PHE A 337 10.70 16.67 -5.60
N ARG A 338 11.24 15.45 -5.73
CA ARG A 338 11.06 14.63 -6.95
C ARG A 338 9.60 14.21 -7.14
N GLU A 339 8.93 13.85 -6.07
CA GLU A 339 7.49 13.57 -6.07
C GLU A 339 6.69 14.81 -6.51
N LEU A 340 7.05 15.99 -6.01
CA LEU A 340 6.43 17.26 -6.41
C LEU A 340 6.65 17.57 -7.90
N GLU A 341 7.87 17.42 -8.43
CA GLU A 341 8.18 17.63 -9.85
C GLU A 341 7.30 16.74 -10.74
N ARG A 342 7.23 15.44 -10.44
CA ARG A 342 6.42 14.49 -11.21
C ARG A 342 4.92 14.77 -11.07
N THR A 343 4.48 15.17 -9.89
CA THR A 343 3.08 15.55 -9.64
C THR A 343 2.70 16.82 -10.41
N ALA A 344 3.59 17.81 -10.52
CA ALA A 344 3.36 19.00 -11.33
C ALA A 344 3.25 18.68 -12.84
N GLU A 345 4.04 17.74 -13.34
CA GLU A 345 3.88 17.25 -14.71
C GLU A 345 2.51 16.58 -14.91
N ALA A 346 2.06 15.75 -13.96
CA ALA A 346 0.71 15.16 -13.99
C ALA A 346 -0.39 16.22 -13.90
N TYR A 347 -0.21 17.26 -13.10
CA TYR A 347 -1.12 18.42 -13.02
C TYR A 347 -1.33 19.07 -14.38
N ARG A 348 -0.25 19.30 -15.14
CA ARG A 348 -0.32 19.90 -16.49
C ARG A 348 -0.96 18.94 -17.49
N ASP A 349 -0.52 17.69 -17.53
CA ASP A 349 -1.00 16.70 -18.51
C ASP A 349 -2.49 16.36 -18.35
N LEU A 350 -2.95 16.28 -17.10
CA LEU A 350 -4.32 15.86 -16.77
C LEU A 350 -5.31 17.02 -16.70
N ASN A 351 -4.87 18.24 -17.04
CA ASN A 351 -5.65 19.48 -16.97
C ASN A 351 -6.22 19.76 -15.57
N GLY A 352 -5.35 19.68 -14.55
CA GLY A 352 -5.66 19.91 -13.14
C GLY A 352 -6.49 21.17 -12.86
N PRO A 353 -6.19 22.35 -13.46
CA PRO A 353 -6.98 23.56 -13.20
C PRO A 353 -8.45 23.45 -13.61
N ALA A 354 -8.77 22.72 -14.68
CA ALA A 354 -10.14 22.55 -15.15
C ALA A 354 -10.91 21.53 -14.31
N LEU A 355 -10.22 20.51 -13.79
CA LEU A 355 -10.80 19.52 -12.88
C LEU A 355 -11.27 20.17 -11.57
N LEU A 356 -10.46 21.07 -11.02
CA LEU A 356 -10.62 21.63 -9.68
C LEU A 356 -11.65 22.77 -9.59
N LYS A 357 -12.03 23.39 -10.72
CA LYS A 357 -13.00 24.51 -10.76
C LYS A 357 -14.47 24.10 -10.69
N ASN A 358 -14.77 22.81 -10.83
CA ASN A 358 -16.13 22.25 -10.87
C ASN A 358 -16.57 21.64 -9.53
#